data_AF-A0A412FVM5-F1
#
_entry.id   AF-A0A412FVM5-F1
#
_cell.length_a   1.000
_cell.length_b   1.000
_cell.length_c   1.000
_cell.angle_alpha   90.00
_cell.angle_beta   90.00
_cell.angle_gamma   90.00
#
_symmetry.space_group_name_H-M   'P 1'
#
loop_
_entity.id
_entity.type
_entity.pdbx_description
1 polymer ?
#
loop_
_entity_poly.entity_id
_entity_poly.type
_entity_poly.pdbx_seq_one_letter_code
_entity_poly.pdbx_strand_id
1 'polypeptide(L)'
;MEIYPKHILPYPQYHFIEQSKLLTQSGLVLIRHIESDKVQWIDNSNVLHPDCIQIQSDHLRDLSNNLLGVFKVDDIFYGISKEYRHSYCELWKEDTMGLIPADNECFKDENRGFYFIPIDNLLKCDLPEVGEQKCHFMIFHTPTKCNFWHISIRLLNSENKEISSLDLNDKKKKRIWKSARDFLIADIISRELKPYTAIPDYLYLKSS
;
A
#
# COMPACT_ATOMS: atom_id res chain seq x y z
N MET A 1 16.91 21.48 -7.35
CA MET A 1 16.24 21.80 -6.07
C MET A 1 15.51 20.53 -5.77
N GLU A 2 15.95 19.73 -4.80
CA GLU A 2 15.43 18.37 -4.60
C GLU A 2 13.91 18.41 -4.49
N ILE A 3 13.22 17.91 -5.51
CA ILE A 3 11.76 17.96 -5.56
C ILE A 3 11.11 16.83 -4.77
N TYR A 4 11.84 15.75 -4.48
CA TYR A 4 11.31 14.55 -3.84
C TYR A 4 11.16 14.73 -2.31
N PRO A 5 10.05 14.29 -1.68
CA PRO A 5 9.82 14.53 -0.26
C PRO A 5 10.83 13.79 0.62
N LYS A 6 11.51 14.51 1.52
CA LYS A 6 12.53 13.90 2.40
C LYS A 6 11.95 13.06 3.52
N HIS A 7 10.78 13.45 4.04
CA HIS A 7 10.15 12.78 5.19
C HIS A 7 9.63 11.37 4.87
N ILE A 8 9.56 10.98 3.59
CA ILE A 8 9.21 9.61 3.19
C ILE A 8 10.42 8.71 3.02
N LEU A 9 11.64 9.24 3.05
CA LEU A 9 12.84 8.45 2.88
C LEU A 9 13.11 7.58 4.11
N PRO A 10 13.65 6.37 3.92
CA PRO A 10 14.15 5.59 5.04
C PRO A 10 15.49 6.14 5.54
N TYR A 11 15.73 5.99 6.84
CA TYR A 11 16.96 6.44 7.51
C TYR A 11 17.56 5.33 8.40
N PRO A 12 18.88 5.35 8.70
CA PRO A 12 19.53 4.31 9.50
C PRO A 12 18.95 4.12 10.89
N GLN A 13 18.43 5.21 11.52
CA GLN A 13 17.75 5.15 12.81
C GLN A 13 16.36 4.49 12.74
N TYR A 14 15.87 4.16 11.54
CA TYR A 14 14.62 3.45 11.39
C TYR A 14 14.81 1.94 11.50
N HIS A 15 13.75 1.25 11.86
CA HIS A 15 13.62 -0.20 11.79
C HIS A 15 12.25 -0.57 11.21
N PHE A 16 12.12 -1.81 10.75
CA PHE A 16 10.88 -2.29 10.17
C PHE A 16 9.81 -2.36 11.25
N ILE A 17 8.67 -1.71 11.00
CA ILE A 17 7.51 -1.86 11.85
C ILE A 17 7.03 -3.31 11.79
N GLU A 18 7.14 -4.02 12.91
CA GLU A 18 6.65 -5.40 13.01
C GLU A 18 5.14 -5.46 12.74
N GLN A 19 4.72 -6.49 12.01
CA GLN A 19 3.30 -6.74 11.75
C GLN A 19 2.47 -6.79 13.04
N SER A 20 2.96 -7.53 14.05
CA SER A 20 2.30 -7.64 15.36
C SER A 20 2.03 -6.27 15.98
N LYS A 21 2.93 -5.30 15.78
CA LYS A 21 2.78 -3.93 16.29
C LYS A 21 1.77 -3.14 15.46
N LEU A 22 1.78 -3.24 14.13
CA LEU A 22 0.76 -2.62 13.28
C LEU A 22 -0.66 -3.06 13.69
N LEU A 23 -0.84 -4.34 14.00
CA LEU A 23 -2.13 -4.91 14.42
C LEU A 23 -2.64 -4.40 15.78
N THR A 24 -1.77 -3.80 16.61
CA THR A 24 -2.17 -3.21 17.90
C THR A 24 -2.61 -1.76 17.78
N GLN A 25 -2.39 -1.13 16.62
CA GLN A 25 -2.77 0.25 16.37
C GLN A 25 -4.19 0.35 15.81
N SER A 26 -4.80 1.51 15.93
CA SER A 26 -6.15 1.79 15.41
C SER A 26 -6.20 3.13 14.70
N GLY A 27 -7.17 3.28 13.79
CA GLY A 27 -7.31 4.50 12.99
C GLY A 27 -6.23 4.67 11.92
N LEU A 28 -5.49 3.61 11.57
CA LEU A 28 -4.52 3.66 10.48
C LEU A 28 -5.22 3.60 9.12
N VAL A 29 -4.68 4.34 8.15
CA VAL A 29 -5.22 4.40 6.79
C VAL A 29 -4.08 4.27 5.78
N LEU A 30 -4.27 3.43 4.77
CA LEU A 30 -3.39 3.37 3.61
C LEU A 30 -3.93 4.27 2.50
N ILE A 31 -3.03 4.85 1.71
CA ILE A 31 -3.33 5.58 0.48
C ILE A 31 -2.67 4.87 -0.71
N ARG A 32 -3.37 4.86 -1.85
CA ARG A 32 -2.83 4.36 -3.11
C ARG A 32 -3.24 5.23 -4.27
N HIS A 33 -2.32 5.46 -5.20
CA HIS A 33 -2.55 6.27 -6.39
C HIS A 33 -3.31 5.50 -7.48
N ILE A 34 -3.90 6.30 -8.36
CA ILE A 34 -4.45 5.91 -9.65
C ILE A 34 -3.65 6.68 -10.69
N GLU A 35 -3.09 6.00 -11.68
CA GLU A 35 -2.35 6.66 -12.76
C GLU A 35 -3.26 7.64 -13.50
N SER A 36 -2.71 8.79 -13.91
CA SER A 36 -3.47 9.91 -14.46
C SER A 36 -4.32 9.56 -15.68
N ASP A 37 -3.85 8.64 -16.52
CA ASP A 37 -4.59 8.14 -17.69
C ASP A 37 -5.79 7.24 -17.35
N LYS A 38 -5.91 6.79 -16.08
CA LYS A 38 -7.01 5.97 -15.57
C LYS A 38 -8.01 6.74 -14.72
N VAL A 39 -7.69 7.98 -14.38
CA VAL A 39 -8.57 8.80 -13.53
C VAL A 39 -9.85 9.13 -14.28
N GLN A 40 -10.98 8.89 -13.59
CA GLN A 40 -12.30 9.24 -14.07
C GLN A 40 -13.07 9.88 -12.92
N TRP A 41 -13.72 11.00 -13.20
CA TRP A 41 -14.49 11.78 -12.24
C TRP A 41 -15.99 11.65 -12.54
N ILE A 42 -16.82 11.62 -11.50
CA ILE A 42 -18.28 11.62 -11.66
C ILE A 42 -18.73 13.05 -12.00
N ASP A 43 -19.42 13.24 -13.13
CA ASP A 43 -20.16 14.47 -13.48
C ASP A 43 -19.40 15.79 -13.25
N ASN A 44 -18.11 15.85 -13.59
CA ASN A 44 -17.22 17.01 -13.35
C ASN A 44 -17.08 17.44 -11.87
N SER A 45 -17.34 16.53 -10.94
CA SER A 45 -17.06 16.70 -9.51
C SER A 45 -15.64 16.28 -9.15
N ASN A 46 -15.20 16.58 -7.92
CA ASN A 46 -13.95 16.03 -7.35
C ASN A 46 -14.13 14.62 -6.76
N VAL A 47 -15.17 13.89 -7.16
CA VAL A 47 -15.46 12.53 -6.68
C VAL A 47 -15.04 11.51 -7.73
N LEU A 48 -14.14 10.60 -7.36
CA LEU A 48 -13.67 9.54 -8.25
C LEU A 48 -14.81 8.58 -8.64
N HIS A 49 -14.88 8.25 -9.93
CA HIS A 49 -15.77 7.23 -10.46
C HIS A 49 -15.32 5.85 -9.96
N PRO A 50 -16.19 4.99 -9.39
CA PRO A 50 -15.78 3.70 -8.82
C PRO A 50 -14.93 2.83 -9.76
N ASP A 51 -15.24 2.84 -11.06
CA ASP A 51 -14.53 2.05 -12.08
C ASP A 51 -13.07 2.47 -12.32
N CYS A 52 -12.63 3.62 -11.81
CA CYS A 52 -11.22 4.03 -11.88
C CYS A 52 -10.33 3.23 -10.92
N ILE A 53 -10.92 2.58 -9.91
CA ILE A 53 -10.19 1.72 -8.96
C ILE A 53 -9.98 0.36 -9.63
N GLN A 54 -8.90 0.26 -10.39
CA GLN A 54 -8.53 -0.96 -11.09
C GLN A 54 -7.38 -1.67 -10.38
N ILE A 55 -7.72 -2.69 -9.60
CA ILE A 55 -6.73 -3.61 -9.00
C ILE A 55 -6.69 -4.88 -9.87
N GLN A 56 -5.53 -5.26 -10.38
CA GLN A 56 -5.39 -6.57 -11.04
C GLN A 56 -5.42 -7.65 -9.96
N SER A 57 -6.05 -8.80 -10.23
CA SER A 57 -6.24 -9.83 -9.19
C SER A 57 -4.90 -10.31 -8.61
N ASP A 58 -3.90 -10.52 -9.46
CA ASP A 58 -2.56 -10.95 -9.05
C ASP A 58 -1.80 -9.88 -8.25
N HIS A 59 -2.22 -8.61 -8.27
CA HIS A 59 -1.65 -7.61 -7.37
C HIS A 59 -1.87 -7.95 -5.90
N LEU A 60 -2.88 -8.76 -5.53
CA LEU A 60 -3.05 -9.22 -4.15
C LEU A 60 -2.01 -10.25 -3.68
N ARG A 61 -1.03 -10.60 -4.54
CA ARG A 61 0.22 -11.20 -4.08
C ARG A 61 1.04 -10.22 -3.25
N ASP A 62 1.02 -8.95 -3.63
CA ASP A 62 1.81 -7.89 -3.00
C ASP A 62 1.23 -6.51 -3.41
N LEU A 63 0.08 -6.16 -2.83
CA LEU A 63 -0.63 -4.94 -3.21
C LEU A 63 0.05 -3.77 -2.51
N SER A 64 0.92 -3.06 -3.24
CA SER A 64 1.67 -1.88 -2.78
C SER A 64 0.79 -0.67 -2.41
N ASN A 65 0.95 -0.13 -1.21
CA ASN A 65 0.28 1.09 -0.75
C ASN A 65 1.25 1.90 0.11
N ASN A 66 0.81 3.08 0.58
CA ASN A 66 1.55 3.86 1.56
C ASN A 66 0.74 4.09 2.83
N LEU A 67 1.39 4.11 4.00
CA LEU A 67 0.76 4.39 5.28
C LEU A 67 0.62 5.89 5.53
N LEU A 68 -0.61 6.41 5.61
CA LEU A 68 -0.85 7.80 5.99
C LEU A 68 -0.43 8.07 7.43
N GLY A 69 -0.01 9.31 7.68
CA GLY A 69 0.53 9.78 8.96
C GLY A 69 1.71 10.68 8.68
N VAL A 70 2.90 10.08 8.61
CA VAL A 70 4.10 10.78 8.13
C VAL A 70 4.08 10.89 6.61
N PHE A 71 3.67 9.83 5.88
CA PHE A 71 3.31 9.95 4.48
C PHE A 71 2.01 10.77 4.36
N LYS A 72 2.01 11.76 3.48
CA LYS A 72 0.93 12.72 3.27
C LYS A 72 0.24 12.43 1.96
N VAL A 73 -0.97 12.97 1.80
CA VAL A 73 -1.72 12.86 0.54
C VAL A 73 -0.88 13.41 -0.62
N ASP A 74 -0.26 14.58 -0.45
CA ASP A 74 0.53 15.22 -1.52
C ASP A 74 1.75 14.40 -1.97
N ASP A 75 2.26 13.50 -1.13
CA ASP A 75 3.40 12.64 -1.48
C ASP A 75 3.03 11.63 -2.59
N ILE A 76 1.73 11.34 -2.77
CA ILE A 76 1.22 10.39 -3.77
C ILE A 76 1.45 10.85 -5.21
N PHE A 77 1.58 12.17 -5.41
CA PHE A 77 1.83 12.78 -6.71
C PHE A 77 3.26 12.56 -7.18
N TYR A 78 4.16 12.20 -6.27
CA TYR A 78 5.55 11.90 -6.61
C TYR A 78 5.69 10.45 -7.07
N GLY A 79 6.50 10.24 -8.10
CA GLY A 79 6.80 8.93 -8.64
C GLY A 79 8.23 8.82 -9.13
N ILE A 80 8.71 7.58 -9.27
CA ILE A 80 10.01 7.28 -9.87
C ILE A 80 9.81 6.96 -11.35
N SER A 81 10.58 7.65 -12.19
CA SER A 81 10.60 7.43 -13.63
C SER A 81 10.92 5.97 -13.95
N LYS A 82 10.23 5.42 -14.95
CA LYS A 82 10.16 3.95 -15.19
C LYS A 82 11.54 3.29 -15.27
N GLU A 83 12.50 3.95 -15.90
CA GLU A 83 13.87 3.46 -16.09
C GLU A 83 14.67 3.33 -14.78
N TYR A 84 14.32 4.08 -13.74
CA TYR A 84 15.01 4.07 -12.45
C TYR A 84 14.29 3.26 -11.36
N ARG A 85 13.06 2.78 -11.62
CA ARG A 85 12.25 2.06 -10.62
C ARG A 85 12.97 0.87 -10.00
N HIS A 86 13.76 0.13 -10.77
CA HIS A 86 14.53 -1.01 -10.25
C HIS A 86 15.46 -0.61 -9.11
N SER A 87 16.13 0.56 -9.21
CA SER A 87 17.08 1.00 -8.20
C SER A 87 16.39 1.52 -6.94
N TYR A 88 15.30 2.27 -7.10
CA TYR A 88 14.63 2.98 -6.01
C TYR A 88 13.53 2.18 -5.30
N CYS A 89 12.85 1.29 -6.02
CA CYS A 89 11.72 0.52 -5.51
C CYS A 89 12.12 -0.87 -4.99
N GLU A 90 13.42 -1.19 -4.97
CA GLU A 90 13.94 -2.34 -4.22
C GLU A 90 13.67 -2.19 -2.72
N LEU A 91 13.53 -3.33 -2.03
CA LEU A 91 13.39 -3.36 -0.59
C LEU A 91 14.58 -2.65 0.08
N TRP A 92 14.25 -1.77 1.01
CA TRP A 92 15.24 -1.13 1.86
C TRP A 92 15.83 -2.16 2.84
N LYS A 93 17.07 -1.91 3.27
CA LYS A 93 17.75 -2.70 4.29
C LYS A 93 17.94 -1.83 5.52
N GLU A 94 17.61 -2.36 6.69
CA GLU A 94 17.87 -1.67 7.96
C GLU A 94 19.33 -1.20 8.09
N ASP A 95 19.53 -0.11 8.84
CA ASP A 95 20.84 0.53 9.05
C ASP A 95 21.44 1.19 7.79
N THR A 96 20.70 1.25 6.68
CA THR A 96 21.17 1.92 5.45
C THR A 96 20.45 3.24 5.22
N MET A 97 21.12 4.20 4.58
CA MET A 97 20.47 5.41 4.09
C MET A 97 19.54 5.09 2.93
N GLY A 98 18.38 5.75 2.89
CA GLY A 98 17.55 5.78 1.70
C GLY A 98 18.23 6.45 0.50
N LEU A 99 17.70 6.18 -0.68
CA LEU A 99 18.13 6.79 -1.93
C LEU A 99 17.20 7.95 -2.28
N ILE A 100 17.79 9.14 -2.42
CA ILE A 100 17.09 10.34 -2.87
C ILE A 100 17.17 10.39 -4.39
N PRO A 101 16.05 10.32 -5.12
CA PRO A 101 16.05 10.45 -6.57
C PRO A 101 16.54 11.84 -6.99
N ALA A 102 17.34 11.90 -8.06
CA ALA A 102 17.63 13.17 -8.69
C ALA A 102 16.38 13.75 -9.38
N ASP A 103 16.41 15.07 -9.67
CA ASP A 103 15.27 15.79 -10.25
C ASP A 103 14.80 15.20 -11.61
N ASN A 104 15.68 14.52 -12.37
CA ASN A 104 15.36 13.83 -13.63
C ASN A 104 14.95 12.35 -13.45
N GLU A 105 15.09 11.79 -12.26
CA GLU A 105 14.79 10.38 -11.96
C GLU A 105 13.43 10.20 -11.28
N CYS A 106 12.85 11.31 -10.82
CA CYS A 106 11.50 11.38 -10.30
C CYS A 106 10.64 12.35 -11.09
N PHE A 107 9.34 12.29 -10.85
CA PHE A 107 8.36 13.19 -11.43
C PHE A 107 7.31 13.54 -10.39
N LYS A 108 6.60 14.64 -10.65
CA LYS A 108 5.38 15.02 -9.94
C LYS A 108 4.24 15.04 -10.96
N ASP A 109 3.19 14.27 -10.69
CA ASP A 109 1.97 14.23 -11.51
C ASP A 109 0.75 14.51 -10.63
N GLU A 110 0.31 15.77 -10.64
CA GLU A 110 -0.86 16.24 -9.89
C GLU A 110 -2.19 15.77 -10.50
N ASN A 111 -2.17 15.13 -11.68
CA ASN A 111 -3.37 14.57 -12.30
C ASN A 111 -3.66 13.14 -11.82
N ARG A 112 -2.83 12.58 -10.94
CA ARG A 112 -3.08 11.27 -10.34
C ARG A 112 -4.30 11.33 -9.43
N GLY A 113 -5.14 10.31 -9.52
CA GLY A 113 -6.18 10.06 -8.53
C GLY A 113 -5.59 9.29 -7.36
N PHE A 114 -6.38 9.13 -6.30
CA PHE A 114 -6.00 8.27 -5.18
C PHE A 114 -7.24 7.80 -4.42
N TYR A 115 -7.09 6.68 -3.72
CA TYR A 115 -8.11 6.14 -2.82
C TYR A 115 -7.48 5.68 -1.52
N PHE A 116 -8.34 5.45 -0.54
CA PHE A 116 -7.96 5.14 0.83
C PHE A 116 -8.40 3.72 1.22
N ILE A 117 -7.63 3.08 2.08
CA ILE A 117 -7.92 1.76 2.64
C ILE A 117 -7.81 1.87 4.17
N PRO A 118 -8.92 1.98 4.91
CA PRO A 118 -8.89 1.96 6.37
C PRO A 118 -8.43 0.57 6.87
N ILE A 119 -7.31 0.53 7.60
CA ILE A 119 -6.69 -0.73 8.03
C ILE A 119 -7.61 -1.48 9.00
N ASP A 120 -8.28 -0.76 9.90
CA ASP A 120 -9.22 -1.35 10.84
C ASP A 120 -10.35 -2.11 10.13
N ASN A 121 -10.84 -1.61 8.99
CA ASN A 121 -11.85 -2.29 8.20
C ASN A 121 -11.24 -3.49 7.46
N LEU A 122 -10.08 -3.29 6.84
CA LEU A 122 -9.35 -4.33 6.10
C LEU A 122 -9.10 -5.58 6.95
N LEU A 123 -8.68 -5.40 8.20
CA LEU A 123 -8.29 -6.49 9.10
C LEU A 123 -9.46 -7.16 9.84
N LYS A 124 -10.61 -6.47 9.97
CA LYS A 124 -11.81 -7.02 10.64
C LYS A 124 -12.69 -7.86 9.73
N CYS A 125 -12.44 -7.84 8.42
CA CYS A 125 -13.27 -8.56 7.45
C CYS A 125 -12.88 -10.03 7.34
N ASP A 126 -13.88 -10.91 7.52
CA ASP A 126 -13.82 -12.27 7.04
C ASP A 126 -14.15 -12.28 5.54
N LEU A 127 -13.21 -12.74 4.70
CA LEU A 127 -13.51 -12.92 3.29
C LEU A 127 -14.44 -14.11 3.09
N PRO A 128 -15.32 -14.05 2.06
CA PRO A 128 -16.12 -15.22 1.69
C PRO A 128 -15.20 -16.39 1.36
N GLU A 129 -15.62 -17.60 1.72
CA GLU A 129 -14.85 -18.81 1.42
C GLU A 129 -14.81 -19.05 -0.09
N VAL A 130 -13.60 -19.14 -0.65
CA VAL A 130 -13.42 -19.33 -2.10
C VAL A 130 -12.63 -20.59 -2.35
N GLY A 131 -13.34 -21.64 -2.79
CA GLY A 131 -12.72 -22.93 -3.10
C GLY A 131 -12.13 -23.63 -1.89
N GLU A 132 -12.89 -23.67 -0.79
CA GLU A 132 -12.52 -24.32 0.49
C GLU A 132 -11.36 -23.62 1.23
N GLN A 133 -11.06 -22.37 0.89
CA GLN A 133 -10.07 -21.57 1.59
C GLN A 133 -10.76 -20.38 2.25
N LYS A 134 -10.79 -20.39 3.58
CA LYS A 134 -11.06 -19.17 4.35
C LYS A 134 -9.81 -18.31 4.34
N CYS A 135 -9.93 -17.09 3.81
CA CYS A 135 -8.83 -16.16 3.65
C CYS A 135 -9.06 -14.91 4.50
N HIS A 136 -7.99 -14.18 4.79
CA HIS A 136 -8.05 -12.86 5.39
C HIS A 136 -6.95 -11.96 4.83
N PHE A 137 -7.17 -10.65 4.86
CA PHE A 137 -6.16 -9.67 4.50
C PHE A 137 -5.15 -9.52 5.61
N MET A 138 -3.91 -9.22 5.23
CA MET A 138 -2.85 -8.91 6.15
C MET A 138 -1.96 -7.82 5.57
N ILE A 139 -1.40 -6.98 6.44
CA ILE A 139 -0.48 -5.92 6.06
C ILE A 139 0.94 -6.25 6.48
N PHE A 140 1.89 -5.82 5.65
CA PHE A 140 3.32 -5.99 5.87
C PHE A 140 4.02 -4.67 5.56
N HIS A 141 4.86 -4.21 6.48
CA HIS A 141 5.74 -3.09 6.21
C HIS A 141 6.89 -3.55 5.31
N THR A 142 6.93 -3.00 4.10
CA THR A 142 7.84 -3.41 3.02
C THR A 142 8.54 -2.17 2.46
N PRO A 143 9.28 -1.42 3.29
CA PRO A 143 9.88 -0.15 2.90
C PRO A 143 10.77 -0.35 1.67
N THR A 144 10.72 0.59 0.73
CA THR A 144 11.63 0.64 -0.40
C THR A 144 12.75 1.64 -0.13
N LYS A 145 13.84 1.57 -0.91
CA LYS A 145 14.98 2.48 -0.74
C LYS A 145 14.61 3.96 -0.81
N CYS A 146 13.54 4.34 -1.50
CA CYS A 146 13.08 5.74 -1.59
C CYS A 146 11.79 6.03 -0.81
N ASN A 147 11.18 5.03 -0.17
CA ASN A 147 9.89 5.19 0.50
C ASN A 147 9.77 4.22 1.67
N PHE A 148 9.99 4.74 2.87
CA PHE A 148 9.86 3.98 4.11
C PHE A 148 8.41 3.56 4.36
N TRP A 149 7.43 4.41 4.08
CA TRP A 149 6.02 4.18 4.44
C TRP A 149 5.30 3.18 3.52
N HIS A 150 6.04 2.45 2.69
CA HIS A 150 5.50 1.46 1.77
C HIS A 150 4.98 0.22 2.54
N ILE A 151 3.69 -0.07 2.35
CA ILE A 151 2.96 -1.19 2.96
C ILE A 151 2.39 -2.08 1.88
N SER A 152 2.63 -3.38 2.00
CA SER A 152 2.00 -4.39 1.18
C SER A 152 0.75 -4.97 1.85
N ILE A 153 -0.38 -4.99 1.15
CA ILE A 153 -1.53 -5.83 1.50
C ILE A 153 -1.36 -7.18 0.81
N ARG A 154 -1.47 -8.26 1.57
CA ARG A 154 -1.40 -9.65 1.07
C ARG A 154 -2.56 -10.47 1.61
N LEU A 155 -2.74 -11.65 1.02
CA LEU A 155 -3.82 -12.57 1.36
C LEU A 155 -3.25 -13.84 2.01
N LEU A 156 -3.75 -14.16 3.20
CA LEU A 156 -3.36 -15.34 3.97
C LEU A 156 -4.56 -16.28 4.15
N ASN A 157 -4.29 -17.58 4.30
CA ASN A 157 -5.30 -18.56 4.68
C ASN A 157 -5.50 -18.62 6.21
N SER A 158 -6.37 -19.51 6.70
CA SER A 158 -6.63 -19.73 8.13
C SER A 158 -5.41 -20.19 8.94
N GLU A 159 -4.35 -20.70 8.29
CA GLU A 159 -3.08 -21.09 8.92
C GLU A 159 -2.02 -19.99 8.86
N ASN A 160 -2.40 -18.76 8.48
CA ASN A 160 -1.48 -17.63 8.27
C ASN A 160 -0.42 -17.87 7.19
N LYS A 161 -0.68 -18.74 6.21
CA LYS A 161 0.18 -18.93 5.04
C LYS A 161 -0.30 -18.06 3.89
N GLU A 162 0.63 -17.38 3.21
CA GLU A 162 0.28 -16.58 2.04
C GLU A 162 -0.29 -17.45 0.91
N ILE A 163 -1.38 -17.00 0.28
CA ILE A 163 -2.00 -17.71 -0.85
C ILE A 163 -1.02 -17.88 -2.03
N SER A 164 -0.07 -16.95 -2.17
CA SER A 164 1.03 -16.99 -3.14
C SER A 164 1.90 -18.24 -2.98
N SER A 165 2.20 -18.65 -1.75
CA SER A 165 3.12 -19.75 -1.41
C SER A 165 2.46 -21.12 -1.30
N LEU A 166 1.12 -21.18 -1.30
CA LEU A 166 0.41 -22.46 -1.22
C LEU A 166 0.60 -23.30 -2.49
N ASP A 167 0.64 -24.62 -2.34
CA ASP A 167 0.63 -25.56 -3.46
C ASP A 167 -0.81 -25.74 -3.99
N LEU A 168 -1.30 -24.68 -4.64
CA LEU A 168 -2.60 -24.64 -5.32
C LEU A 168 -2.34 -24.35 -6.80
N ASN A 169 -3.14 -24.96 -7.69
CA ASN A 169 -3.06 -24.61 -9.10
C ASN A 169 -3.39 -23.12 -9.33
N ASP A 170 -2.80 -22.54 -10.38
CA ASP A 170 -2.92 -21.10 -10.67
C ASP A 170 -4.37 -20.64 -10.87
N LYS A 171 -5.23 -21.50 -11.41
CA LYS A 171 -6.64 -21.18 -11.63
C LYS A 171 -7.37 -20.96 -10.31
N LYS A 172 -7.09 -21.78 -9.29
CA LYS A 172 -7.63 -21.63 -7.93
C LYS A 172 -7.10 -20.34 -7.29
N LYS A 173 -5.78 -20.08 -7.33
CA LYS A 173 -5.19 -18.85 -6.79
C LYS A 173 -5.79 -17.60 -7.41
N LYS A 174 -5.92 -17.55 -8.74
CA LYS A 174 -6.54 -16.43 -9.47
C LYS A 174 -8.00 -16.22 -9.05
N ARG A 175 -8.77 -17.28 -8.82
CA ARG A 175 -10.17 -17.18 -8.35
C ARG A 175 -10.24 -16.58 -6.95
N ILE A 176 -9.38 -17.04 -6.03
CA ILE A 176 -9.28 -16.51 -4.67
C ILE A 176 -8.94 -15.02 -4.71
N TRP A 177 -7.88 -14.64 -5.42
CA TRP A 177 -7.48 -13.25 -5.55
C TRP A 177 -8.55 -12.38 -6.22
N LYS A 178 -9.23 -12.87 -7.26
CA LYS A 178 -10.33 -12.13 -7.89
C LYS A 178 -11.43 -11.82 -6.87
N SER A 179 -11.86 -12.81 -6.10
CA SER A 179 -12.91 -12.62 -5.09
C SER A 179 -12.49 -11.66 -3.98
N ALA A 180 -11.26 -11.80 -3.48
CA ALA A 180 -10.73 -10.90 -2.46
C ALA A 180 -10.62 -9.46 -2.98
N ARG A 181 -10.20 -9.29 -4.24
CA ARG A 181 -10.15 -7.99 -4.90
C ARG A 181 -11.55 -7.38 -5.01
N ASP A 182 -12.52 -8.14 -5.50
CA ASP A 182 -13.88 -7.64 -5.70
C ASP A 182 -14.47 -7.15 -4.37
N PHE A 183 -14.23 -7.90 -3.29
CA PHE A 183 -14.59 -7.50 -1.92
C PHE A 183 -13.82 -6.24 -1.45
N LEU A 184 -12.50 -6.18 -1.66
CA LEU A 184 -11.68 -5.01 -1.28
C LEU A 184 -12.21 -3.72 -1.94
N ILE A 185 -12.55 -3.78 -3.22
CA ILE A 185 -13.07 -2.64 -3.98
C ILE A 185 -14.48 -2.24 -3.52
N ALA A 186 -15.36 -3.22 -3.32
CA ALA A 186 -16.76 -2.95 -3.00
C ALA A 186 -16.97 -2.52 -1.54
N ASP A 187 -16.27 -3.14 -0.59
CA ASP A 187 -16.63 -3.10 0.83
C ASP A 187 -15.61 -2.35 1.71
N ILE A 188 -14.34 -2.22 1.28
CA ILE A 188 -13.27 -1.68 2.12
C ILE A 188 -12.74 -0.34 1.60
N ILE A 189 -12.47 -0.23 0.29
CA ILE A 189 -11.88 0.99 -0.29
C ILE A 189 -12.82 2.18 -0.08
N SER A 190 -12.23 3.30 0.34
CA SER A 190 -12.92 4.57 0.50
C SER A 190 -12.36 5.61 -0.45
N ARG A 191 -13.25 6.42 -1.02
CA ARG A 191 -12.89 7.59 -1.85
C ARG A 191 -12.75 8.87 -1.02
N GLU A 192 -13.20 8.83 0.24
CA GLU A 192 -13.14 9.94 1.16
C GLU A 192 -12.09 9.67 2.22
N LEU A 193 -11.32 10.70 2.58
CA LEU A 193 -10.34 10.61 3.64
C LEU A 193 -11.08 10.61 4.99
N LYS A 194 -11.09 9.46 5.64
CA LYS A 194 -11.55 9.34 7.03
C LYS A 194 -10.47 9.88 7.99
N PRO A 195 -10.84 10.28 9.22
CA PRO A 195 -9.87 10.58 10.26
C PRO A 195 -8.87 9.43 10.41
N TYR A 196 -7.59 9.77 10.49
CA TYR A 196 -6.51 8.80 10.61
C TYR A 196 -5.51 9.22 11.69
N THR A 197 -4.77 8.25 12.20
CA THR A 197 -3.70 8.44 13.17
C THR A 197 -2.34 8.28 12.50
N ALA A 198 -1.34 9.02 12.98
CA ALA A 198 0.04 8.73 12.66
C ALA A 198 0.52 7.56 13.53
N ILE A 199 1.35 6.68 12.95
CA ILE A 199 1.98 5.63 13.73
C ILE A 199 2.97 6.26 14.74
N PRO A 200 2.99 5.82 16.01
CA PRO A 200 3.92 6.35 16.99
C PRO A 200 5.39 6.11 16.63
N ASP A 201 6.22 7.13 16.84
CA ASP A 201 7.66 7.12 16.55
C ASP A 201 8.41 5.91 17.12
N TYR A 202 8.08 5.48 18.33
CA TYR A 202 8.75 4.35 18.99
C TYR A 202 8.58 3.00 18.24
N LEU A 203 7.62 2.91 17.31
CA LEU A 203 7.39 1.71 16.49
C LEU A 203 8.29 1.62 15.26
N TYR A 204 8.98 2.69 14.90
CA TYR A 204 9.89 2.71 13.76
C TYR A 204 11.24 3.37 14.06
N LEU A 205 11.39 4.14 15.14
CA LEU A 205 12.67 4.66 15.59
C LEU A 205 13.36 3.66 16.52
N LYS A 206 14.63 3.38 16.26
CA LYS A 206 15.49 2.63 17.19
C LYS A 206 15.57 3.39 18.50
N SER A 207 15.35 2.68 19.61
CA SER A 207 15.54 3.25 20.95
C SER A 207 17.01 3.66 21.10
N SER A 208 17.25 4.87 21.61
CA SER A 208 18.58 5.39 21.92
C SER A 208 19.21 4.67 23.11
#